data_AF-A0A7C6DPA6-F1
#
_entry.id   AF-A0A7C6DPA6-F1
#
_cell.length_a   1.000
_cell.length_b   1.000
_cell.length_c   1.000
_cell.angle_alpha   90.00
_cell.angle_beta   90.00
_cell.angle_gamma   90.00
#
_symmetry.space_group_name_H-M   'P 1'
#
loop_
_entity.id
_entity.type
_entity.pdbx_description
1 polymer ?
#
loop_
_entity_poly.entity_id
_entity_poly.type
_entity_poly.pdbx_seq_one_letter_code
_entity_poly.pdbx_strand_id
1 'polypeptide(L)'
;MSHVLVLVAVLGVYLALGVVYQFATPIFEASDELVHYPYVKYVADGRGLPPPVADPVLNPAQQEATQPPLYYAIGALATFWLDTGPAGRPYVVNPHARIGEPSATDNRNMVVPADASQTRTRTVDLAVRIVRAISLLMGAGTVLLTYLIARAAAPGRPDLALGAAAVNATIPGFLFISASVNNDNLVTLLCSLAVWLLLRLVAERAGLPSVRALGLLGLVVGAAALTKLGGLLLIPLAAVGLAIIAATASLSGGRPHWASLPWSWLARAYGVVFGVAFAVAGWWYVRNWIVYGDPTL
;
A
#
# COMPACT_ATOMS: atom_id res chain seq x y z
N MET A 1 -28.45 -1.42 -17.16
CA MET A 1 -27.52 -0.47 -16.50
C MET A 1 -26.18 -0.52 -17.19
N SER A 2 -25.51 0.61 -17.40
CA SER A 2 -24.12 0.58 -17.90
C SER A 2 -23.21 -0.05 -16.84
N HIS A 3 -22.19 -0.82 -17.25
CA HIS A 3 -21.23 -1.43 -16.31
C HIS A 3 -20.53 -0.39 -15.43
N VAL A 4 -20.41 0.84 -15.93
CA VAL A 4 -19.89 1.99 -15.18
C VAL A 4 -20.78 2.32 -13.98
N LEU A 5 -22.11 2.36 -14.15
CA LEU A 5 -23.03 2.62 -13.02
C LEU A 5 -22.94 1.53 -11.94
N VAL A 6 -22.80 0.27 -12.34
CA VAL A 6 -22.63 -0.84 -11.39
C VAL A 6 -21.31 -0.71 -10.63
N LEU A 7 -20.21 -0.40 -11.32
CA LEU A 7 -18.92 -0.18 -10.68
C LEU A 7 -18.95 1.00 -9.70
N VAL A 8 -19.58 2.12 -10.08
CA VAL A 8 -19.77 3.28 -9.20
C VAL A 8 -20.59 2.88 -7.97
N ALA A 9 -21.64 2.08 -8.13
CA ALA A 9 -22.41 1.56 -7.00
C ALA A 9 -21.57 0.66 -6.08
N VAL A 10 -20.75 -0.24 -6.65
CA VAL A 10 -19.82 -1.10 -5.87
C VAL A 10 -18.83 -0.26 -5.06
N LEU A 11 -18.22 0.76 -5.68
CA LEU A 11 -17.31 1.68 -4.99
C LEU A 11 -18.04 2.50 -3.92
N GLY A 12 -19.27 2.94 -4.19
CA GLY A 12 -20.12 3.61 -3.21
C GLY A 12 -20.44 2.75 -2.00
N VAL A 13 -20.77 1.47 -2.21
CA VAL A 13 -20.98 0.49 -1.14
C VAL A 13 -19.70 0.27 -0.33
N TYR A 14 -18.56 0.06 -0.99
CA TYR A 14 -17.27 -0.08 -0.33
C TYR A 14 -16.96 1.13 0.58
N LEU A 15 -17.11 2.35 0.05
CA LEU A 15 -16.85 3.57 0.81
C LEU A 15 -17.82 3.72 1.99
N ALA A 16 -19.11 3.44 1.78
CA ALA A 16 -20.10 3.50 2.86
C ALA A 16 -19.78 2.51 3.98
N LEU A 17 -19.47 1.25 3.64
CA LEU A 17 -19.08 0.24 4.62
C LEU A 17 -17.76 0.59 5.32
N GLY A 18 -16.78 1.10 4.57
CA GLY A 18 -15.50 1.55 5.11
C GLY A 18 -15.64 2.70 6.09
N VAL A 19 -16.50 3.68 5.79
CA VAL A 19 -16.86 4.76 6.73
C VAL A 19 -17.49 4.18 8.00
N VAL A 20 -18.41 3.21 7.88
CA VAL A 20 -18.97 2.52 9.05
C VAL A 20 -17.87 1.89 9.89
N TYR A 21 -16.92 1.16 9.30
CA TYR A 21 -15.77 0.61 10.03
C TYR A 21 -14.91 1.69 10.71
N GLN A 22 -14.64 2.81 10.03
CA GLN A 22 -13.83 3.88 10.62
C GLN A 22 -14.46 4.53 11.86
N PHE A 23 -15.80 4.56 11.94
CA PHE A 23 -16.51 5.12 13.09
C PHE A 23 -16.87 4.07 14.15
N ALA A 24 -17.13 2.82 13.74
CA ALA A 24 -17.45 1.72 14.63
C ALA A 24 -16.22 1.18 15.37
N THR A 25 -15.04 1.22 14.74
CA THR A 25 -13.78 0.81 15.39
C THR A 25 -13.20 2.01 16.15
N PRO A 26 -13.09 1.94 17.49
CA PRO A 26 -12.46 3.02 18.26
C PRO A 26 -11.02 3.28 17.79
N ILE A 27 -10.54 4.49 18.03
CA ILE A 27 -9.18 4.89 17.65
C ILE A 27 -8.18 4.03 18.44
N PHE A 28 -7.19 3.46 17.74
CA PHE A 28 -6.18 2.54 18.29
C PHE A 28 -6.67 1.14 18.72
N GLU A 29 -7.94 0.79 18.49
CA GLU A 29 -8.45 -0.57 18.71
C GLU A 29 -8.31 -1.48 17.47
N ALA A 30 -7.95 -0.92 16.31
CA ALA A 30 -7.35 -1.72 15.25
C ALA A 30 -5.87 -1.93 15.56
N SER A 31 -5.45 -3.19 15.73
CA SER A 31 -4.13 -3.57 16.25
C SER A 31 -2.95 -2.84 15.61
N ASP A 32 -3.02 -2.70 14.30
CA ASP A 32 -1.97 -2.16 13.45
C ASP A 32 -1.73 -0.65 13.72
N GLU A 33 -2.76 0.07 14.15
CA GLU A 33 -2.68 1.52 14.36
C GLU A 33 -1.76 1.90 15.53
N LEU A 34 -1.61 1.01 16.51
CA LEU A 34 -0.75 1.20 17.66
C LEU A 34 0.72 1.38 17.24
N VAL A 35 1.14 0.80 16.14
CA VAL A 35 2.54 0.84 15.69
C VAL A 35 2.74 1.68 14.44
N HIS A 36 1.76 1.72 13.53
CA HIS A 36 1.86 2.54 12.32
C HIS A 36 1.58 4.02 12.56
N TYR A 37 0.60 4.39 13.38
CA TYR A 37 0.31 5.81 13.61
C TYR A 37 1.45 6.52 14.34
N PRO A 38 2.12 5.93 15.35
CA PRO A 38 3.30 6.55 15.93
C PRO A 38 4.43 6.78 14.93
N TYR A 39 4.59 5.95 13.89
CA TYR A 39 5.51 6.24 12.80
C TYR A 39 5.06 7.51 12.06
N VAL A 40 3.79 7.59 11.64
CA VAL A 40 3.22 8.79 11.01
C VAL A 40 3.51 10.04 11.86
N LYS A 41 3.20 9.99 13.16
CA LYS A 41 3.44 11.09 14.10
C LYS A 41 4.93 11.44 14.21
N TYR A 42 5.82 10.45 14.30
CA TYR A 42 7.26 10.67 14.41
C TYR A 42 7.81 11.46 13.22
N VAL A 43 7.36 11.12 12.01
CA VAL A 43 7.73 11.83 10.79
C VAL A 43 7.06 13.22 10.74
N ALA A 44 5.79 13.33 11.13
CA ALA A 44 5.04 14.59 11.19
C ALA A 44 5.64 15.60 12.18
N ASP A 45 6.18 15.11 13.30
CA ASP A 45 6.89 15.90 14.31
C ASP A 45 8.31 16.34 13.83
N GLY A 46 8.70 16.01 12.58
CA GLY A 46 9.97 16.44 11.99
C GLY A 46 11.19 15.67 12.47
N ARG A 47 11.01 14.49 13.09
CA ARG A 47 12.11 13.70 13.68
C ARG A 47 12.84 12.79 12.70
N GLY A 48 12.49 12.87 11.41
CA GLY A 48 13.03 11.97 10.38
C GLY A 48 12.44 10.57 10.49
N LEU A 49 13.26 9.54 10.23
CA LEU A 49 12.85 8.15 10.30
C LEU A 49 13.04 7.61 11.73
N PRO A 50 12.06 6.89 12.30
CA PRO A 50 12.21 6.26 13.60
C PRO A 50 13.33 5.20 13.55
N PRO A 51 14.23 5.15 14.55
CA PRO A 51 15.27 4.14 14.60
C PRO A 51 14.66 2.77 14.98
N PRO A 52 15.12 1.65 14.37
CA PRO A 52 14.64 0.29 14.67
C PRO A 52 15.29 -0.25 15.97
N VAL A 53 15.11 0.46 17.09
CA VAL A 53 15.65 0.08 18.40
C VAL A 53 14.55 -0.47 19.32
N ALA A 54 14.95 -1.27 20.31
CA ALA A 54 14.01 -1.89 21.25
C ALA A 54 13.38 -0.90 22.25
N ASP A 55 14.02 0.25 22.48
CA ASP A 55 13.54 1.26 23.43
C ASP A 55 12.23 1.91 22.91
N PRO A 56 11.08 1.72 23.60
CA PRO A 56 9.79 2.26 23.15
C PRO A 56 9.67 3.79 23.19
N VAL A 57 10.53 4.46 23.97
CA VAL A 57 10.57 5.94 24.03
C VAL A 57 11.25 6.49 22.78
N LEU A 58 12.32 5.82 22.34
CA LEU A 58 13.07 6.17 21.13
C LEU A 58 12.40 5.64 19.86
N ASN A 59 11.72 4.49 19.96
CA ASN A 59 11.02 3.81 18.88
C ASN A 59 9.55 3.57 19.24
N PRO A 60 8.69 4.61 19.14
CA PRO A 60 7.28 4.45 19.44
C PRO A 60 6.54 3.58 18.41
N ALA A 61 7.11 3.39 17.21
CA ALA A 61 6.60 2.56 16.12
C ALA A 61 6.99 1.07 16.22
N GLN A 62 7.83 0.70 17.20
CA GLN A 62 8.28 -0.68 17.43
C GLN A 62 8.81 -1.35 16.15
N GLN A 63 8.36 -2.58 15.85
CA GLN A 63 8.79 -3.32 14.67
C GLN A 63 8.49 -2.58 13.37
N GLU A 64 7.46 -1.71 13.32
CA GLU A 64 7.11 -0.99 12.10
C GLU A 64 8.13 0.12 11.75
N ALA A 65 9.03 0.48 12.66
CA ALA A 65 10.14 1.38 12.34
C ALA A 65 11.08 0.83 11.26
N THR A 66 11.12 -0.51 11.11
CA THR A 66 11.88 -1.18 10.05
C THR A 66 11.21 -1.07 8.67
N GLN A 67 9.97 -0.59 8.60
CA GLN A 67 9.26 -0.49 7.33
C GLN A 67 9.75 0.72 6.51
N PRO A 68 9.73 0.58 5.17
CA PRO A 68 9.93 1.68 4.25
C PRO A 68 8.94 2.85 4.46
N PRO A 69 9.35 4.11 4.21
CA PRO A 69 8.69 5.28 4.76
C PRO A 69 7.50 5.83 3.97
N LEU A 70 7.22 5.37 2.75
CA LEU A 70 6.33 6.10 1.82
C LEU A 70 4.91 6.30 2.37
N TYR A 71 4.30 5.24 2.90
CA TYR A 71 2.96 5.32 3.50
C TYR A 71 2.92 6.30 4.68
N TYR A 72 3.93 6.23 5.55
CA TYR A 72 4.00 7.09 6.74
C TYR A 72 4.26 8.55 6.38
N ALA A 73 5.09 8.80 5.36
CA ALA A 73 5.35 10.13 4.85
C ALA A 73 4.08 10.78 4.27
N ILE A 74 3.22 10.01 3.58
CA ILE A 74 1.92 10.49 3.10
C ILE A 74 1.02 10.86 4.28
N GLY A 75 0.92 9.98 5.29
CA GLY A 75 0.16 10.26 6.50
C GLY A 75 0.68 11.51 7.22
N ALA A 76 2.01 11.64 7.33
CA ALA A 76 2.65 12.77 8.02
C ALA A 76 2.39 14.08 7.29
N LEU A 77 2.51 14.10 5.96
CA LEU A 77 2.19 15.27 5.15
C LEU A 77 0.70 15.66 5.26
N ALA A 78 -0.20 14.71 5.50
CA ALA A 78 -1.60 14.99 5.69
C ALA A 78 -1.92 15.57 7.09
N THR A 79 -1.07 15.33 8.09
CA THR A 79 -1.37 15.65 9.50
C THR A 79 -0.34 16.53 10.22
N PHE A 80 0.77 16.95 9.59
CA PHE A 80 1.86 17.72 10.25
C PHE A 80 1.40 19.05 10.88
N TRP A 81 0.28 19.60 10.41
CA TRP A 81 -0.30 20.85 10.88
C TRP A 81 -1.16 20.68 12.16
N LEU A 82 -1.35 19.45 12.64
CA LEU A 82 -2.12 19.13 13.84
C LEU A 82 -1.19 18.95 15.05
N ASP A 83 -1.39 19.75 16.10
CA ASP A 83 -0.71 19.56 17.38
C ASP A 83 -1.31 18.38 18.16
N THR A 84 -0.70 17.21 17.99
CA THR A 84 -1.07 15.96 18.65
C THR A 84 -0.38 15.76 20.00
N GLY A 85 0.30 16.80 20.52
CA GLY A 85 1.03 16.77 21.78
C GLY A 85 2.46 16.21 21.66
N PRO A 86 3.11 15.98 22.82
CA PRO A 86 4.52 15.62 22.86
C PRO A 86 4.79 14.33 22.11
N ALA A 87 6.03 14.20 21.65
CA ALA A 87 6.44 13.02 20.93
C ALA A 87 6.40 11.76 21.81
N GLY A 88 6.04 10.64 21.19
CA GLY A 88 5.77 9.38 21.88
C GLY A 88 4.40 8.86 21.48
N ARG A 89 3.88 7.93 22.28
CA ARG A 89 2.56 7.34 22.05
C ARG A 89 1.47 8.30 22.51
N PRO A 90 0.50 8.64 21.65
CA PRO A 90 -0.62 9.49 22.02
C PRO A 90 -1.71 8.72 22.79
N TYR A 91 -1.48 7.44 23.08
CA TYR A 91 -2.42 6.53 23.72
C TYR A 91 -1.75 5.80 24.90
N VAL A 92 -2.57 5.28 25.80
CA VAL A 92 -2.13 4.43 26.92
C VAL A 92 -2.51 2.99 26.60
N VAL A 93 -1.52 2.10 26.50
CA VAL A 93 -1.76 0.67 26.30
C VAL A 93 -2.43 0.10 27.55
N ASN A 94 -3.46 -0.71 27.38
CA ASN A 94 -4.07 -1.45 28.48
C ASN A 94 -3.13 -2.60 28.90
N PRO A 95 -2.54 -2.58 30.12
CA PRO A 95 -1.60 -3.60 30.58
C PRO A 95 -2.24 -4.98 30.77
N HIS A 96 -3.58 -5.05 30.82
CA HIS A 96 -4.32 -6.29 30.95
C HIS A 96 -4.86 -6.82 29.61
N ALA A 97 -4.62 -6.12 28.50
CA ALA A 97 -5.16 -6.46 27.19
C ALA A 97 -4.81 -7.90 26.79
N ARG A 98 -5.83 -8.68 26.42
CA ARG A 98 -5.69 -10.07 25.95
C ARG A 98 -5.68 -10.14 24.43
N ILE A 99 -4.65 -9.50 23.85
CA ILE A 99 -4.48 -9.36 22.40
C ILE A 99 -4.16 -10.74 21.79
N GLY A 100 -4.91 -11.14 20.77
CA GLY A 100 -4.68 -12.40 20.06
C GLY A 100 -5.19 -13.65 20.79
N GLU A 101 -5.97 -13.50 21.87
CA GLU A 101 -6.63 -14.61 22.57
C GLU A 101 -8.14 -14.66 22.20
N PRO A 102 -8.57 -15.49 21.23
CA PRO A 102 -9.96 -15.49 20.77
C PRO A 102 -10.97 -15.92 21.84
N SER A 103 -10.53 -16.72 22.81
CA SER A 103 -11.35 -17.22 23.92
C SER A 103 -11.50 -16.23 25.08
N ALA A 104 -10.76 -15.11 25.08
CA ALA A 104 -10.86 -14.13 26.16
C ALA A 104 -12.25 -13.50 26.19
N THR A 105 -12.87 -13.49 27.38
CA THR A 105 -14.21 -12.91 27.61
C THR A 105 -14.15 -11.51 28.21
N ASP A 106 -13.00 -11.12 28.75
CA ASP A 106 -12.68 -9.84 29.35
C ASP A 106 -11.44 -9.19 28.69
N ASN A 107 -11.10 -7.97 29.12
CA ASN A 107 -9.87 -7.27 28.74
C ASN A 107 -9.55 -7.25 27.22
N ARG A 108 -10.58 -7.11 26.40
CA ARG A 108 -10.44 -7.08 24.94
C ARG A 108 -9.87 -5.77 24.40
N ASN A 109 -10.08 -4.66 25.11
CA ASN A 109 -9.61 -3.35 24.69
C ASN A 109 -8.08 -3.28 24.76
N MET A 110 -7.47 -2.86 23.66
CA MET A 110 -6.02 -2.70 23.55
C MET A 110 -5.52 -1.43 24.21
N VAL A 111 -6.36 -0.38 24.25
CA VAL A 111 -6.01 0.90 24.84
C VAL A 111 -6.98 1.29 25.95
N VAL A 112 -6.48 2.05 26.91
CA VAL A 112 -7.33 2.70 27.90
C VAL A 112 -8.08 3.84 27.19
N PRO A 113 -9.43 3.89 27.24
CA PRO A 113 -10.18 4.95 26.59
C PRO A 113 -9.72 6.33 27.05
N ALA A 114 -9.34 7.18 26.11
CA ALA A 114 -8.97 8.55 26.38
C ALA A 114 -10.22 9.42 26.64
N ASP A 115 -10.08 10.43 27.49
CA ASP A 115 -11.14 11.39 27.74
C ASP A 115 -11.37 12.27 26.50
N ALA A 116 -12.49 12.04 25.82
CA ALA A 116 -12.89 12.73 24.59
C ALA A 116 -13.27 14.21 24.80
N SER A 117 -13.41 14.67 26.05
CA SER A 117 -13.61 16.09 26.37
C SER A 117 -12.33 16.91 26.15
N GLN A 118 -11.16 16.27 26.20
CA GLN A 118 -9.87 16.94 26.04
C GLN A 118 -9.60 17.28 24.57
N THR A 119 -9.25 18.54 24.32
CA THR A 119 -8.89 19.02 22.96
C THR A 119 -7.82 18.16 22.30
N ARG A 120 -6.80 17.74 23.07
CA ARG A 120 -5.71 16.88 22.57
C ARG A 120 -6.23 15.56 22.00
N THR A 121 -7.12 14.87 22.72
CA THR A 121 -7.73 13.63 22.28
C THR A 121 -8.44 13.83 20.94
N ARG A 122 -9.22 14.92 20.81
CA ARG A 122 -9.90 15.25 19.55
C ARG A 122 -8.94 15.50 18.39
N THR A 123 -7.80 16.14 18.64
CA THR A 123 -6.77 16.39 17.62
C THR A 123 -6.10 15.10 17.16
N VAL A 124 -5.76 14.19 18.08
CA VAL A 124 -5.22 12.85 17.76
C VAL A 124 -6.24 12.04 16.97
N ASP A 125 -7.49 11.99 17.44
CA ASP A 125 -8.58 11.29 16.76
C ASP A 125 -8.78 11.80 15.33
N LEU A 126 -8.75 13.13 15.15
CA LEU A 126 -8.85 13.75 13.82
C LEU A 126 -7.68 13.32 12.93
N ALA A 127 -6.44 13.37 13.43
CA ALA A 127 -5.27 12.97 12.68
C ALA A 127 -5.35 11.48 12.25
N VAL A 128 -5.73 10.59 13.16
CA VAL A 128 -5.92 9.16 12.84
C VAL A 128 -7.04 8.99 11.80
N ARG A 129 -8.17 9.67 11.95
CA ARG A 129 -9.29 9.61 10.99
C ARG A 129 -8.90 10.12 9.59
N ILE A 130 -8.07 11.17 9.49
CA ILE A 130 -7.54 11.64 8.21
C ILE A 130 -6.71 10.54 7.54
N VAL A 131 -5.81 9.89 8.28
CA VAL A 131 -4.99 8.81 7.73
C VAL A 131 -5.85 7.59 7.38
N ARG A 132 -6.83 7.21 8.20
CA ARG A 132 -7.83 6.18 7.87
C ARG A 132 -8.59 6.51 6.57
N ALA A 133 -9.00 7.77 6.37
CA ALA A 133 -9.68 8.20 5.14
C ALA A 133 -8.78 8.04 3.91
N ILE A 134 -7.49 8.39 4.03
CA ILE A 134 -6.50 8.18 2.96
C ILE A 134 -6.35 6.68 2.66
N SER A 135 -6.18 5.84 3.70
CA SER A 135 -6.16 4.37 3.58
C SER A 135 -7.40 3.83 2.86
N LEU A 136 -8.57 4.33 3.21
CA LEU A 136 -9.83 3.88 2.63
C LEU A 136 -9.90 4.21 1.13
N LEU A 137 -9.43 5.40 0.73
CA LEU A 137 -9.32 5.80 -0.67
C LEU A 137 -8.32 4.92 -1.43
N MET A 138 -7.21 4.52 -0.80
CA MET A 138 -6.28 3.56 -1.39
C MET A 138 -6.95 2.21 -1.64
N GLY A 139 -7.73 1.71 -0.69
CA GLY A 139 -8.50 0.48 -0.89
C GLY A 139 -9.60 0.61 -1.96
N ALA A 140 -10.24 1.79 -2.11
CA ALA A 140 -11.16 2.04 -3.23
C ALA A 140 -10.43 1.96 -4.59
N GLY A 141 -9.21 2.51 -4.66
CA GLY A 141 -8.33 2.36 -5.81
C GLY A 141 -8.00 0.89 -6.12
N THR A 142 -7.74 0.09 -5.08
CA THR A 142 -7.53 -1.36 -5.20
C THR A 142 -8.77 -2.08 -5.75
N VAL A 143 -9.98 -1.75 -5.28
CA VAL A 143 -11.25 -2.30 -5.82
C VAL A 143 -11.41 -1.96 -7.29
N LEU A 144 -11.14 -0.71 -7.67
CA LEU A 144 -11.14 -0.29 -9.09
C LEU A 144 -10.13 -1.10 -9.91
N LEU A 145 -8.91 -1.27 -9.40
CA LEU A 145 -7.88 -2.05 -10.08
C LEU A 145 -8.25 -3.53 -10.16
N THR A 146 -8.94 -4.10 -9.16
CA THR A 146 -9.48 -5.46 -9.25
C THR A 146 -10.44 -5.59 -10.44
N TYR A 147 -11.36 -4.64 -10.59
CA TYR A 147 -12.23 -4.57 -11.77
C TYR A 147 -11.41 -4.51 -13.07
N LEU A 148 -10.42 -3.61 -13.14
CA LEU A 148 -9.63 -3.40 -14.36
C LEU A 148 -8.74 -4.60 -14.72
N ILE A 149 -8.14 -5.26 -13.72
CA ILE A 149 -7.38 -6.50 -13.88
C ILE A 149 -8.29 -7.60 -14.41
N ALA A 150 -9.46 -7.79 -13.81
CA ALA A 150 -10.42 -8.80 -14.26
C ALA A 150 -10.96 -8.50 -15.67
N ARG A 151 -11.16 -7.22 -16.02
CA ARG A 151 -11.50 -6.80 -17.38
C ARG A 151 -10.40 -7.10 -18.40
N ALA A 152 -9.14 -6.97 -18.00
CA ALA A 152 -8.00 -7.30 -18.86
C ALA A 152 -7.84 -8.83 -19.02
N ALA A 153 -8.08 -9.59 -17.95
CA ALA A 153 -7.96 -11.05 -17.95
C ALA A 153 -9.10 -11.75 -18.71
N ALA A 154 -10.34 -11.21 -18.63
CA ALA A 154 -11.50 -11.76 -19.32
C ALA A 154 -12.31 -10.67 -20.07
N PRO A 155 -11.82 -10.15 -21.21
CA PRO A 155 -12.41 -9.00 -21.90
C PRO A 155 -13.88 -9.16 -22.31
N GLY A 156 -14.29 -10.40 -22.64
CA GLY A 156 -15.66 -10.75 -23.03
C GLY A 156 -16.62 -11.04 -21.87
N ARG A 157 -16.15 -10.93 -20.61
CA ARG A 157 -16.93 -11.25 -19.40
C ARG A 157 -16.93 -10.08 -18.40
N PRO A 158 -17.56 -8.94 -18.74
CA PRO A 158 -17.62 -7.78 -17.84
C PRO A 158 -18.36 -8.07 -16.54
N ASP A 159 -19.27 -9.04 -16.54
CA ASP A 159 -19.94 -9.61 -15.37
C ASP A 159 -18.94 -10.16 -14.35
N LEU A 160 -17.92 -10.92 -14.81
CA LEU A 160 -16.89 -11.46 -13.92
C LEU A 160 -16.03 -10.35 -13.30
N ALA A 161 -15.75 -9.28 -14.05
CA ALA A 161 -14.98 -8.17 -13.51
C ALA A 161 -15.76 -7.38 -12.45
N LEU A 162 -17.05 -7.14 -12.68
CA LEU A 162 -17.92 -6.52 -11.69
C LEU A 162 -18.07 -7.42 -10.46
N GLY A 163 -18.22 -8.73 -10.65
CA GLY A 163 -18.26 -9.72 -9.57
C GLY A 163 -16.97 -9.74 -8.75
N ALA A 164 -15.80 -9.74 -9.39
CA ALA A 164 -14.51 -9.70 -8.70
C ALA A 164 -14.35 -8.43 -7.85
N ALA A 165 -14.71 -7.27 -8.40
CA ALA A 165 -14.69 -6.01 -7.66
C ALA A 165 -15.69 -5.98 -6.51
N ALA A 166 -16.90 -6.52 -6.71
CA ALA A 166 -17.93 -6.60 -5.68
C ALA A 166 -17.50 -7.53 -4.52
N VAL A 167 -16.90 -8.69 -4.83
CA VAL A 167 -16.33 -9.57 -3.82
C VAL A 167 -15.24 -8.83 -3.05
N ASN A 168 -14.23 -8.26 -3.72
CA ASN A 168 -13.16 -7.53 -3.04
C ASN A 168 -13.71 -6.40 -2.13
N ALA A 169 -14.63 -5.59 -2.66
CA ALA A 169 -15.30 -4.49 -1.95
C ALA A 169 -16.06 -4.91 -0.68
N THR A 170 -16.43 -6.19 -0.56
CA THR A 170 -17.29 -6.69 0.52
C THR A 170 -16.62 -7.74 1.41
N ILE A 171 -15.35 -8.08 1.19
CA ILE A 171 -14.58 -8.93 2.10
C ILE A 171 -14.40 -8.18 3.44
N PRO A 172 -14.91 -8.72 4.56
CA PRO A 172 -14.83 -8.02 5.85
C PRO A 172 -13.40 -7.68 6.28
N GLY A 173 -12.46 -8.62 6.08
CA GLY A 173 -11.05 -8.40 6.39
C GLY A 173 -10.42 -7.28 5.55
N PHE A 174 -10.74 -7.19 4.26
CA PHE A 174 -10.24 -6.13 3.38
C PHE A 174 -10.80 -4.76 3.79
N LEU A 175 -12.10 -4.69 4.10
CA LEU A 175 -12.74 -3.47 4.61
C LEU A 175 -12.14 -3.00 5.93
N PHE A 176 -11.96 -3.91 6.89
CA PHE A 176 -11.42 -3.58 8.21
C PHE A 176 -10.00 -3.03 8.12
N ILE A 177 -9.12 -3.69 7.36
CA ILE A 177 -7.73 -3.24 7.12
C ILE A 177 -7.70 -1.93 6.32
N SER A 178 -8.55 -1.78 5.31
CA SER A 178 -8.62 -0.53 4.53
C SER A 178 -9.19 0.65 5.32
N ALA A 179 -9.92 0.39 6.40
CA ALA A 179 -10.45 1.40 7.30
C ALA A 179 -9.51 1.74 8.47
N SER A 180 -8.31 1.12 8.56
CA SER A 180 -7.33 1.37 9.62
C SER A 180 -6.03 2.00 9.09
N VAL A 181 -5.19 2.48 10.01
CA VAL A 181 -3.86 3.01 9.69
C VAL A 181 -2.85 1.86 9.58
N ASN A 182 -2.52 1.45 8.35
CA ASN A 182 -1.46 0.46 8.05
C ASN A 182 -0.89 0.65 6.64
N ASN A 183 0.35 0.19 6.42
CA ASN A 183 1.02 0.29 5.12
C ASN A 183 0.55 -0.76 4.09
N ASP A 184 -0.26 -1.75 4.49
CA ASP A 184 -0.84 -2.75 3.57
C ASP A 184 -1.78 -2.11 2.54
N ASN A 185 -2.46 -1.03 2.92
CA ASN A 185 -3.37 -0.31 2.04
C ASN A 185 -2.65 0.25 0.81
N LEU A 186 -1.51 0.92 1.01
CA LEU A 186 -0.73 1.50 -0.09
C LEU A 186 -0.01 0.44 -0.91
N VAL A 187 0.62 -0.57 -0.27
CA VAL A 187 1.35 -1.59 -1.02
C VAL A 187 0.39 -2.43 -1.87
N THR A 188 -0.80 -2.77 -1.36
CA THR A 188 -1.80 -3.52 -2.11
C THR A 188 -2.29 -2.74 -3.34
N LEU A 189 -2.51 -1.43 -3.18
CA LEU A 189 -2.85 -0.53 -4.28
C LEU A 189 -1.74 -0.52 -5.35
N LEU A 190 -0.48 -0.32 -4.94
CA LEU A 190 0.65 -0.23 -5.86
C LEU A 190 0.95 -1.57 -6.56
N CYS A 191 0.85 -2.69 -5.85
CA CYS A 191 0.96 -4.02 -6.43
C CYS A 191 -0.16 -4.28 -7.46
N SER A 192 -1.41 -3.93 -7.13
CA SER A 192 -2.53 -4.04 -8.07
C SER A 192 -2.33 -3.16 -9.30
N LEU A 193 -1.79 -1.95 -9.12
CA LEU A 193 -1.49 -1.03 -10.20
C LEU A 193 -0.38 -1.58 -11.11
N ALA A 194 0.68 -2.14 -10.53
CA ALA A 194 1.76 -2.77 -11.29
C ALA A 194 1.26 -3.97 -12.11
N VAL A 195 0.44 -4.83 -11.52
CA VAL A 195 -0.18 -5.97 -12.22
C VAL A 195 -1.06 -5.48 -13.36
N TRP A 196 -1.91 -4.49 -13.12
CA TRP A 196 -2.75 -3.90 -14.17
C TRP A 196 -1.92 -3.28 -15.30
N LEU A 197 -0.86 -2.53 -14.97
CA LEU A 197 0.06 -1.95 -15.96
C LEU A 197 0.72 -3.05 -16.80
N LEU A 198 1.22 -4.11 -16.17
CA LEU A 198 1.82 -5.25 -16.88
C LEU A 198 0.82 -5.92 -17.82
N LEU A 199 -0.40 -6.20 -17.35
CA LEU A 199 -1.45 -6.79 -18.19
C LEU A 199 -1.81 -5.89 -19.37
N ARG A 200 -1.91 -4.58 -19.14
CA ARG A 200 -2.17 -3.61 -20.19
C ARG A 200 -1.03 -3.60 -21.22
N LEU A 201 0.22 -3.59 -20.78
CA LEU A 201 1.39 -3.60 -21.67
C LEU A 201 1.50 -4.90 -22.48
N VAL A 202 1.10 -6.04 -21.91
CA VAL A 202 1.02 -7.32 -22.63
C VAL A 202 -0.12 -7.31 -23.66
N ALA A 203 -1.26 -6.67 -23.33
CA ALA A 203 -2.42 -6.61 -24.21
C ALA A 203 -2.26 -5.60 -25.37
N GLU A 204 -1.35 -4.62 -25.24
CA GLU A 204 -1.07 -3.64 -26.29
C GLU A 204 -0.43 -4.31 -27.52
N ARG A 205 -1.23 -4.48 -28.58
CA ARG A 205 -0.79 -5.09 -29.85
C ARG A 205 -0.03 -4.14 -30.79
N ALA A 206 0.16 -2.88 -30.39
CA ALA A 206 0.70 -1.83 -31.23
C ALA A 206 2.24 -1.78 -31.28
N GLY A 207 2.93 -2.74 -30.63
CA GLY A 207 4.39 -2.85 -30.63
C GLY A 207 4.99 -2.83 -29.23
N LEU A 208 6.30 -2.64 -29.15
CA LEU A 208 7.03 -2.64 -27.88
C LEU A 208 6.67 -1.41 -27.01
N PRO A 209 6.50 -1.57 -25.69
CA PRO A 209 6.18 -0.47 -24.78
C PRO A 209 7.13 0.73 -24.88
N SER A 210 6.55 1.92 -24.75
CA SER A 210 7.30 3.18 -24.71
C SER A 210 8.12 3.33 -23.41
N VAL A 211 9.19 4.11 -23.48
CA VAL A 211 10.04 4.44 -22.31
C VAL A 211 9.23 5.10 -21.18
N ARG A 212 8.20 5.89 -21.52
CA ARG A 212 7.31 6.51 -20.52
C ARG A 212 6.51 5.47 -19.74
N ALA A 213 5.97 4.46 -20.44
CA ALA A 213 5.21 3.41 -19.78
C ALA A 213 6.11 2.52 -18.91
N LEU A 214 7.33 2.24 -19.38
CA LEU A 214 8.36 1.55 -18.60
C LEU A 214 8.77 2.38 -17.36
N GLY A 215 8.97 3.69 -17.51
CA GLY A 215 9.26 4.58 -16.40
C GLY A 215 8.14 4.61 -15.36
N LEU A 216 6.87 4.62 -15.79
CA LEU A 216 5.72 4.52 -14.89
C LEU A 216 5.71 3.19 -14.13
N LEU A 217 5.98 2.06 -14.80
CA LEU A 217 6.10 0.76 -14.13
C LEU A 217 7.23 0.79 -13.09
N GLY A 218 8.40 1.32 -13.44
CA GLY A 218 9.52 1.48 -12.51
C GLY A 218 9.19 2.36 -11.30
N LEU A 219 8.45 3.46 -11.52
CA LEU A 219 7.98 4.33 -10.44
C LEU A 219 7.06 3.57 -9.48
N VAL A 220 6.11 2.79 -10.00
CA VAL A 220 5.17 2.00 -9.18
C VAL A 220 5.91 0.89 -8.43
N VAL A 221 6.84 0.18 -9.07
CA VAL A 221 7.67 -0.85 -8.43
C VAL A 221 8.52 -0.25 -7.31
N GLY A 222 9.18 0.89 -7.58
CA GLY A 222 9.95 1.62 -6.57
C GLY A 222 9.08 2.12 -5.42
N ALA A 223 7.92 2.70 -5.71
CA ALA A 223 7.00 3.17 -4.68
C ALA A 223 6.49 2.01 -3.79
N ALA A 224 6.21 0.84 -4.37
CA ALA A 224 5.78 -0.34 -3.61
C ALA A 224 6.90 -0.83 -2.68
N ALA A 225 8.14 -0.91 -3.19
CA ALA A 225 9.31 -1.21 -2.39
C ALA A 225 9.51 -0.17 -1.26
N LEU A 226 9.31 1.12 -1.54
CA LEU A 226 9.38 2.19 -0.55
C LEU A 226 8.16 2.23 0.40
N THR A 227 7.19 1.31 0.28
CA THR A 227 6.01 1.22 1.15
C THR A 227 6.08 0.06 2.14
N LYS A 228 6.48 -1.13 1.66
CA LYS A 228 6.55 -2.36 2.47
C LYS A 228 7.55 -3.31 1.82
N LEU A 229 8.30 -4.07 2.62
CA LEU A 229 9.29 -5.03 2.10
C LEU A 229 8.67 -6.05 1.12
N GLY A 230 7.42 -6.46 1.35
CA GLY A 230 6.68 -7.33 0.41
C GLY A 230 6.52 -6.75 -1.00
N GLY A 231 6.60 -5.42 -1.15
CA GLY A 231 6.58 -4.74 -2.44
C GLY A 231 7.78 -5.08 -3.33
N LEU A 232 8.90 -5.54 -2.76
CA LEU A 232 10.05 -6.03 -3.52
C LEU A 232 9.73 -7.22 -4.42
N LEU A 233 8.68 -7.99 -4.12
CA LEU A 233 8.21 -9.08 -4.98
C LEU A 233 7.73 -8.60 -6.36
N LEU A 234 7.48 -7.30 -6.55
CA LEU A 234 7.21 -6.73 -7.86
C LEU A 234 8.44 -6.70 -8.78
N ILE A 235 9.67 -6.75 -8.24
CA ILE A 235 10.90 -6.77 -9.05
C ILE A 235 10.95 -8.03 -9.92
N PRO A 236 10.92 -9.27 -9.38
CA PRO A 236 10.91 -10.46 -10.22
C PRO A 236 9.65 -10.54 -11.09
N LEU A 237 8.49 -10.09 -10.61
CA LEU A 237 7.27 -10.08 -11.42
C LEU A 237 7.38 -9.15 -12.63
N ALA A 238 7.91 -7.93 -12.45
CA ALA A 238 8.16 -7.00 -13.55
C ALA A 238 9.21 -7.53 -14.51
N ALA A 239 10.25 -8.21 -14.00
CA ALA A 239 11.26 -8.84 -14.84
C ALA A 239 10.62 -9.87 -15.79
N VAL A 240 9.83 -10.79 -15.23
CA VAL A 240 9.11 -11.82 -16.00
C VAL A 240 8.11 -11.18 -16.97
N GLY A 241 7.35 -10.18 -16.53
CA GLY A 241 6.39 -9.47 -17.38
C GLY A 241 7.04 -8.83 -18.62
N LEU A 242 8.20 -8.17 -18.44
CA LEU A 242 8.94 -7.58 -19.56
C LEU A 242 9.51 -8.65 -20.51
N ALA A 243 9.97 -9.79 -19.98
CA ALA A 243 10.40 -10.92 -20.81
C ALA A 243 9.24 -11.49 -21.64
N ILE A 244 8.04 -11.64 -21.06
CA ILE A 244 6.83 -12.06 -21.77
C ILE A 244 6.47 -11.06 -22.87
N ILE A 245 6.54 -9.75 -22.59
CA ILE A 245 6.29 -8.70 -23.59
C ILE A 245 7.28 -8.81 -24.75
N ALA A 246 8.58 -8.98 -24.47
CA ALA A 246 9.59 -9.16 -25.52
C ALA A 246 9.33 -10.41 -26.38
N ALA A 247 8.96 -11.52 -25.74
CA ALA A 247 8.67 -12.79 -26.42
C ALA A 247 7.41 -12.70 -27.30
N THR A 248 6.32 -12.13 -26.77
CA THR A 248 5.05 -11.98 -27.51
C THR A 248 5.17 -11.02 -28.70
N ALA A 249 5.98 -9.96 -28.57
CA ALA A 249 6.30 -9.08 -29.68
C ALA A 249 7.10 -9.79 -30.79
N SER A 250 8.04 -10.67 -30.42
CA SER A 250 8.83 -11.47 -31.36
C SER A 250 7.97 -12.50 -32.13
N LEU A 251 7.03 -13.16 -31.46
CA LEU A 251 6.10 -14.11 -32.10
C LEU A 251 5.18 -13.44 -33.13
N SER A 252 4.77 -12.20 -32.87
CA SER A 252 3.92 -11.42 -33.79
C SER A 252 4.64 -10.99 -35.07
N GLY A 253 5.99 -11.02 -35.08
CA GLY A 253 6.84 -10.67 -36.21
C GLY A 253 7.13 -11.82 -37.20
N GLY A 254 6.50 -12.99 -37.05
CA GLY A 254 6.53 -14.07 -38.06
C GLY A 254 7.82 -14.90 -38.15
N ARG A 255 8.75 -14.79 -37.20
CA ARG A 255 9.98 -15.62 -37.17
C ARG A 255 10.20 -16.21 -35.76
N PRO A 256 9.76 -17.46 -35.50
CA PRO A 256 9.96 -18.10 -34.20
C PRO A 256 11.40 -18.58 -34.09
N HIS A 257 12.31 -17.68 -33.70
CA HIS A 257 13.67 -18.04 -33.34
C HIS A 257 14.04 -17.25 -32.08
N TRP A 258 14.60 -17.90 -31.06
CA TRP A 258 15.06 -17.25 -29.82
C TRP A 258 16.10 -16.14 -30.09
N ALA A 259 16.78 -16.18 -31.24
CA ALA A 259 17.66 -15.10 -31.73
C ALA A 259 16.91 -13.84 -32.24
N SER A 260 15.57 -13.87 -32.33
CA SER A 260 14.73 -12.73 -32.76
C SER A 260 14.15 -11.92 -31.60
N LEU A 261 14.51 -12.26 -30.36
CA LEU A 261 14.16 -11.45 -29.20
C LEU A 261 14.78 -10.04 -29.36
N PRO A 262 14.02 -8.96 -29.05
CA PRO A 262 14.52 -7.60 -29.13
C PRO A 262 15.41 -7.30 -27.92
N TRP A 263 16.59 -7.94 -27.84
CA TRP A 263 17.51 -7.86 -26.71
C TRP A 263 17.89 -6.43 -26.34
N SER A 264 18.07 -5.57 -27.33
CA SER A 264 18.36 -4.15 -27.12
C SER A 264 17.20 -3.40 -26.44
N TRP A 265 15.96 -3.74 -26.78
CA TRP A 265 14.79 -3.21 -26.09
C TRP A 265 14.66 -3.80 -24.69
N LEU A 266 14.86 -5.11 -24.53
CA LEU A 266 14.74 -5.76 -23.22
C LEU A 266 15.76 -5.21 -22.22
N ALA A 267 17.01 -5.04 -22.65
CA ALA A 267 18.06 -4.39 -21.86
C ALA A 267 17.67 -2.96 -21.48
N ARG A 268 17.12 -2.18 -22.43
CA ARG A 268 16.60 -0.83 -22.15
C ARG A 268 15.42 -0.85 -21.19
N ALA A 269 14.51 -1.81 -21.32
CA ALA A 269 13.33 -1.94 -20.48
C ALA A 269 13.71 -2.25 -19.04
N TYR A 270 14.61 -3.22 -18.82
CA TYR A 270 15.18 -3.48 -17.50
C TYR A 270 15.93 -2.28 -16.94
N GLY A 271 16.78 -1.64 -17.75
CA GLY A 271 17.52 -0.45 -17.33
C GLY A 271 16.60 0.68 -16.88
N VAL A 272 15.51 0.95 -17.61
CA VAL A 272 14.53 1.99 -17.25
C VAL A 272 13.72 1.59 -16.03
N VAL A 273 13.11 0.40 -16.01
CA VAL A 273 12.22 -0.01 -14.91
C VAL A 273 12.98 -0.12 -13.60
N PHE A 274 14.10 -0.85 -13.58
CA PHE A 274 14.87 -1.06 -12.36
C PHE A 274 15.73 0.14 -11.99
N GLY A 275 16.20 0.91 -12.97
CA GLY A 275 16.87 2.19 -12.71
C GLY A 275 15.95 3.20 -12.04
N VAL A 276 14.71 3.35 -12.51
CA VAL A 276 13.71 4.22 -11.87
C VAL A 276 13.30 3.67 -10.50
N ALA A 277 13.05 2.37 -10.37
CA ALA A 277 12.71 1.77 -9.08
C ALA A 277 13.82 2.00 -8.04
N PHE A 278 15.09 1.83 -8.44
CA PHE A 278 16.25 2.10 -7.60
C PHE A 278 16.37 3.60 -7.26
N ALA A 279 16.12 4.51 -8.21
CA ALA A 279 16.13 5.95 -7.93
C ALA A 279 15.06 6.35 -6.90
N VAL A 280 13.90 5.69 -6.91
CA VAL A 280 12.79 5.96 -5.98
C VAL A 280 13.07 5.39 -4.59
N ALA A 281 13.49 4.12 -4.50
CA ALA A 281 13.54 3.40 -3.24
C ALA A 281 14.95 3.06 -2.74
N GLY A 282 15.93 3.00 -3.64
CA GLY A 282 17.29 2.52 -3.37
C GLY A 282 18.01 3.32 -2.28
N TRP A 283 17.73 4.62 -2.16
CA TRP A 283 18.31 5.47 -1.10
C TRP A 283 18.01 4.93 0.30
N TRP A 284 16.81 4.37 0.53
CA TRP A 284 16.40 3.87 1.84
C TRP A 284 17.13 2.57 2.17
N TYR A 285 17.15 1.62 1.24
CA TYR A 285 17.88 0.35 1.41
C TYR A 285 19.39 0.56 1.56
N VAL A 286 19.97 1.48 0.78
CA VAL A 286 21.41 1.81 0.87
C VAL A 286 21.72 2.51 2.19
N ARG A 287 20.87 3.44 2.64
CA ARG A 287 21.00 4.06 3.97
C ARG A 287 21.00 3.00 5.05
N ASN A 288 20.05 2.07 5.02
CA ASN A 288 19.90 1.07 6.06
C ASN A 288 21.08 0.08 6.08
N TRP A 289 21.60 -0.29 4.90
CA TRP A 289 22.85 -1.03 4.79
C TRP A 289 24.02 -0.30 5.47
N ILE A 290 24.16 1.00 5.23
CA ILE A 290 25.27 1.81 5.79
C ILE A 290 25.12 2.01 7.30
N VAL A 291 23.90 2.29 7.78
CA VAL A 291 23.64 2.68 9.18
C VAL A 291 23.48 1.46 10.08
N TYR A 292 22.84 0.39 9.60
CA TYR A 292 22.45 -0.77 10.39
C TYR A 292 23.15 -2.08 9.97
N GLY A 293 23.83 -2.11 8.82
CA GLY A 293 24.46 -3.33 8.29
C GLY A 293 23.47 -4.31 7.64
N ASP A 294 22.19 -3.94 7.54
CA ASP A 294 21.11 -4.73 6.95
C ASP A 294 20.23 -3.80 6.09
N PRO A 295 19.98 -4.09 4.80
CA PRO A 295 19.19 -3.23 3.95
C PRO A 295 17.70 -3.20 4.30
N THR A 296 17.23 -4.13 5.12
CA THR A 296 15.81 -4.32 5.47
C THR A 296 15.43 -3.83 6.87
N LEU A 297 16.38 -3.20 7.60
CA LEU A 297 16.19 -2.65 8.94
C LEU A 297 15.99 -1.13 8.97
#